data_AF-A0A926QXH1-F1
#
_entry.id   AF-A0A926QXH1-F1
#
_cell.length_a   1.000
_cell.length_b   1.000
_cell.length_c   1.000
_cell.angle_alpha   90.00
_cell.angle_beta   90.00
_cell.angle_gamma   90.00
#
_symmetry.space_group_name_H-M   'P 1'
#
loop_
_entity.id
_entity.type
_entity.pdbx_description
1 polymer ?
#
loop_
_entity_poly.entity_id
_entity_poly.type
_entity_poly.pdbx_seq_one_letter_code
_entity_poly.pdbx_strand_id
1 'polypeptide(L)'
;MRHRTPIVVALAAALLTALAPGTAHAAPPPPAPGPAPTRVPHDCARDQWPWGCIAECESSGRWHVNTGNGFYGGLQFWQPTWEEFGGLKYAPRADLATRDEQIAVAQEVLAVQGWEAWPVCSKRYGLKGRMHTVKPGDTLWAIARKYGIEGGWQELYQANKETIGGRPDRLLPGMLLVIPKASTRTTARFGPPLPTPTPPPTPTPAAPAPRR
;
A
#
# COMPACT_ATOMS: atom_id res chain seq x y z
N MET A 1 -66.32 -52.07 30.51
CA MET A 1 -66.25 -51.72 31.95
C MET A 1 -64.84 -52.00 32.45
N ARG A 2 -64.44 -51.27 33.50
CA ARG A 2 -63.10 -51.07 34.10
C ARG A 2 -62.33 -52.39 34.33
N HIS A 3 -60.99 -52.43 34.32
CA HIS A 3 -60.16 -52.12 35.50
C HIS A 3 -58.67 -51.81 35.17
N ARG A 4 -58.13 -50.85 35.94
CA ARG A 4 -56.70 -50.49 36.18
C ARG A 4 -56.05 -51.55 37.10
N THR A 5 -54.76 -51.91 37.07
CA THR A 5 -53.48 -51.30 37.58
C THR A 5 -52.55 -52.51 37.96
N PRO A 6 -51.28 -52.40 38.44
CA PRO A 6 -50.23 -51.37 38.37
C PRO A 6 -48.82 -51.92 38.00
N ILE A 7 -47.86 -51.00 37.95
CA ILE A 7 -46.41 -51.12 37.68
C ILE A 7 -45.63 -51.54 38.93
N VAL A 8 -44.57 -52.35 38.79
CA VAL A 8 -43.48 -52.51 39.78
C VAL A 8 -42.13 -52.37 39.06
N VAL A 9 -41.28 -51.48 39.59
CA VAL A 9 -39.93 -51.15 39.13
C VAL A 9 -38.91 -52.05 39.84
N ALA A 10 -37.90 -52.55 39.12
CA ALA A 10 -36.70 -53.12 39.73
C ALA A 10 -35.44 -52.67 38.97
N LEU A 11 -34.56 -51.98 39.68
CA LEU A 11 -33.22 -51.54 39.27
C LEU A 11 -32.24 -52.71 39.32
N ALA A 12 -31.37 -52.83 38.33
CA ALA A 12 -30.14 -53.62 38.42
C ALA A 12 -29.00 -52.88 37.70
N ALA A 13 -27.95 -52.54 38.45
CA ALA A 13 -26.74 -51.90 37.99
C ALA A 13 -25.76 -52.94 37.41
N ALA A 14 -25.08 -52.60 36.32
CA ALA A 14 -23.98 -53.39 35.76
C ALA A 14 -22.73 -52.50 35.61
N LEU A 15 -21.66 -52.87 36.32
CA LEU A 15 -20.32 -52.28 36.20
C LEU A 15 -19.68 -52.71 34.88
N LEU A 16 -19.16 -51.77 34.10
CA LEU A 16 -18.36 -51.98 32.90
C LEU A 16 -16.89 -51.62 33.20
N THR A 17 -16.01 -52.62 33.15
CA THR A 17 -14.55 -52.46 33.16
C THR A 17 -14.08 -51.92 31.81
N ALA A 18 -13.41 -50.76 31.81
CA ALA A 18 -12.85 -50.12 30.61
C ALA A 18 -11.43 -50.64 30.30
N LEU A 19 -11.25 -51.19 29.08
CA LEU A 19 -9.94 -51.37 28.45
C LEU A 19 -9.44 -49.99 27.96
N ALA A 20 -8.26 -49.56 28.40
CA ALA A 20 -7.62 -48.35 27.90
C ALA A 20 -6.91 -48.62 26.56
N PRO A 21 -7.18 -47.85 25.48
CA PRO A 21 -6.40 -47.91 24.25
C PRO A 21 -5.08 -47.16 24.39
N GLY A 22 -4.01 -47.74 23.81
CA GLY A 22 -2.67 -47.14 23.77
C GLY A 22 -2.66 -45.79 23.05
N THR A 23 -1.97 -44.82 23.64
CA THR A 23 -1.83 -43.47 23.10
C THR A 23 -0.89 -43.48 21.89
N ALA A 24 -1.46 -43.47 20.69
CA ALA A 24 -0.74 -43.02 19.51
C ALA A 24 -0.43 -41.53 19.69
N HIS A 25 0.85 -41.16 19.76
CA HIS A 25 1.26 -39.76 19.80
C HIS A 25 0.99 -39.15 18.42
N ALA A 26 -0.01 -38.27 18.34
CA ALA A 26 -0.29 -37.53 17.11
C ALA A 26 0.96 -36.72 16.72
N ALA A 27 1.33 -36.75 15.44
CA ALA A 27 2.36 -35.89 14.90
C ALA A 27 2.00 -34.42 15.21
N PRO A 28 2.97 -33.56 15.56
CA PRO A 28 2.69 -32.14 15.80
C PRO A 28 2.04 -31.52 14.55
N PRO A 29 1.03 -30.65 14.70
CA PRO A 29 0.41 -29.98 13.57
C PRO A 29 1.48 -29.18 12.80
N PRO A 30 1.34 -29.03 11.47
CA PRO A 30 2.25 -28.17 10.71
C PRO A 30 2.28 -26.77 11.34
N PRO A 31 3.43 -26.05 11.29
CA PRO A 31 3.50 -24.69 11.80
C PRO A 31 2.40 -23.85 11.13
N ALA A 32 1.69 -23.08 11.95
CA ALA A 32 0.63 -22.20 11.47
C ALA A 32 1.15 -21.36 10.29
N PRO A 33 0.34 -21.11 9.25
CA PRO A 33 0.71 -20.13 8.24
C PRO A 33 1.14 -18.84 8.95
N GLY A 34 2.30 -18.30 8.56
CA GLY A 34 2.82 -17.07 9.14
C GLY A 34 1.78 -15.94 9.08
N PRO A 35 1.90 -14.91 9.94
CA PRO A 35 0.92 -13.82 9.97
C PRO A 35 0.74 -13.26 8.56
N ALA A 36 -0.51 -13.21 8.10
CA ALA A 36 -0.86 -12.51 6.88
C ALA A 36 -0.34 -11.05 6.98
N PRO A 37 0.14 -10.44 5.87
CA PRO A 37 0.50 -9.03 5.89
C PRO A 37 -0.68 -8.23 6.48
N THR A 38 -0.36 -7.37 7.43
CA THR A 38 -1.35 -6.58 8.18
C THR A 38 -2.13 -5.69 7.22
N ARG A 39 -3.44 -5.98 7.05
CA ARG A 39 -4.43 -4.97 6.63
C ARG A 39 -4.18 -3.74 7.49
N VAL A 40 -3.96 -2.58 6.90
CA VAL A 40 -4.03 -1.35 7.70
C VAL A 40 -5.53 -1.10 7.92
N PRO A 41 -6.10 -1.35 9.11
CA PRO A 41 -7.54 -1.31 9.31
C PRO A 41 -7.90 0.13 9.64
N HIS A 42 -8.04 0.95 8.61
CA HIS A 42 -8.50 2.32 8.76
C HIS A 42 -9.88 2.46 8.12
N ASP A 43 -10.85 3.02 8.85
CA ASP A 43 -12.22 3.20 8.34
C ASP A 43 -12.24 4.03 7.03
N CYS A 44 -11.35 5.02 6.93
CA CYS A 44 -11.14 5.81 5.71
C CYS A 44 -10.65 4.99 4.49
N ALA A 45 -10.07 3.80 4.70
CA ALA A 45 -9.61 2.93 3.62
C ALA A 45 -10.75 2.20 2.91
N ARG A 46 -11.94 2.13 3.53
CA ARG A 46 -13.12 1.45 2.97
C ARG A 46 -13.87 2.30 1.96
N ASP A 47 -13.84 3.62 2.12
CA ASP A 47 -14.62 4.53 1.28
C ASP A 47 -13.75 5.28 0.27
N GLN A 48 -12.51 5.63 0.62
CA GLN A 48 -11.84 6.78 0.01
C GLN A 48 -10.30 6.73 0.01
N TRP A 49 -9.70 5.53 0.15
CA TRP A 49 -8.24 5.38 0.15
C TRP A 49 -7.56 5.96 -1.12
N PRO A 50 -6.41 6.64 -1.01
CA PRO A 50 -5.73 7.09 0.22
C PRO A 50 -6.19 8.47 0.69
N TRP A 51 -6.82 9.26 -0.18
CA TRP A 51 -7.09 10.68 0.05
C TRP A 51 -8.09 10.95 1.16
N GLY A 52 -9.04 10.05 1.39
CA GLY A 52 -9.92 10.10 2.55
C GLY A 52 -9.16 9.98 3.86
N CYS A 53 -8.11 9.14 3.91
CA CYS A 53 -7.29 9.02 5.11
C CYS A 53 -6.43 10.27 5.35
N ILE A 54 -5.82 10.81 4.30
CA ILE A 54 -5.12 12.10 4.39
C ILE A 54 -6.09 13.17 4.89
N ALA A 55 -7.27 13.31 4.27
CA ALA A 55 -8.25 14.31 4.67
C ALA A 55 -8.73 14.12 6.12
N GLU A 56 -8.91 12.89 6.58
CA GLU A 56 -9.25 12.62 7.98
C GLU A 56 -8.17 13.13 8.94
N CYS A 57 -6.90 12.96 8.57
CA CYS A 57 -5.77 13.44 9.38
C CYS A 57 -5.58 14.96 9.29
N GLU A 58 -5.77 15.55 8.11
CA GLU A 58 -5.49 16.97 7.82
C GLU A 58 -6.64 17.90 8.25
N SER A 59 -7.89 17.49 8.04
CA SER A 59 -9.08 18.35 8.21
C SER A 59 -10.24 17.70 8.98
N SER A 60 -10.03 16.50 9.52
CA SER A 60 -11.11 15.63 10.04
C SER A 60 -12.15 15.30 8.96
N GLY A 61 -11.68 15.10 7.73
CA GLY A 61 -12.50 14.71 6.58
C GLY A 61 -13.35 15.83 5.98
N ARG A 62 -13.15 17.08 6.39
CA ARG A 62 -13.97 18.23 5.98
C ARG A 62 -13.43 18.89 4.72
N TRP A 63 -13.93 18.47 3.56
CA TRP A 63 -13.46 18.92 2.25
C TRP A 63 -13.64 20.41 1.95
N HIS A 64 -14.60 21.06 2.61
CA HIS A 64 -14.89 22.50 2.44
C HIS A 64 -14.42 23.33 3.65
N VAL A 65 -13.47 22.84 4.44
CA VAL A 65 -13.00 23.55 5.62
C VAL A 65 -12.15 24.76 5.24
N ASN A 66 -12.40 25.86 5.95
CA ASN A 66 -11.53 27.02 5.99
C ASN A 66 -11.53 27.58 7.42
N THR A 67 -10.48 27.31 8.17
CA THR A 67 -10.34 27.74 9.56
C THR A 67 -9.66 29.10 9.70
N GLY A 68 -9.23 29.71 8.59
CA GLY A 68 -8.43 30.94 8.59
C GLY A 68 -6.95 30.73 8.93
N ASN A 69 -6.45 29.49 8.93
CA ASN A 69 -5.05 29.17 9.23
C ASN A 69 -4.10 29.24 8.01
N GLY A 70 -4.58 29.72 6.87
CA GLY A 70 -3.81 29.83 5.62
C GLY A 70 -3.77 28.56 4.76
N PHE A 71 -4.46 27.49 5.18
CA PHE A 71 -4.62 26.25 4.43
C PHE A 71 -6.10 25.98 4.17
N TYR A 72 -6.39 25.30 3.05
CA TYR A 72 -7.76 25.21 2.53
C TYR A 72 -8.16 23.78 2.16
N GLY A 73 -9.41 23.46 2.44
CA GLY A 73 -10.06 22.24 1.99
C GLY A 73 -9.62 20.97 2.73
N GLY A 74 -10.06 19.83 2.21
CA GLY A 74 -9.92 18.54 2.88
C GLY A 74 -8.47 18.11 3.06
N LEU A 75 -7.62 18.46 2.10
CA LEU A 75 -6.20 18.10 2.08
C LEU A 75 -5.28 19.21 2.59
N GLN A 76 -5.86 20.26 3.19
CA GLN A 76 -5.12 21.40 3.74
C GLN A 76 -4.09 21.99 2.76
N PHE A 77 -4.53 22.40 1.57
CA PHE A 77 -3.66 23.00 0.57
C PHE A 77 -3.18 24.40 1.00
N TRP A 78 -1.88 24.68 0.81
CA TRP A 78 -1.37 26.04 0.78
C TRP A 78 -1.74 26.72 -0.54
N GLN A 79 -2.16 27.99 -0.51
CA GLN A 79 -2.74 28.66 -1.68
C GLN A 79 -1.80 28.71 -2.91
N PRO A 80 -0.52 29.12 -2.80
CA PRO A 80 0.38 29.06 -3.94
C PRO A 80 0.59 27.65 -4.52
N THR A 81 0.59 26.60 -3.70
CA THR A 81 0.65 25.21 -4.22
C THR A 81 -0.61 24.87 -5.01
N TRP A 82 -1.79 25.28 -4.53
CA TRP A 82 -3.05 25.11 -5.27
C TRP A 82 -2.97 25.77 -6.65
N GLU A 83 -2.44 26.99 -6.72
CA GLU A 83 -2.28 27.73 -7.97
C GLU A 83 -1.25 27.10 -8.90
N GLU A 84 -0.06 26.78 -8.38
CA GLU A 84 1.07 26.20 -9.12
C GLU A 84 0.71 24.87 -9.78
N PHE A 85 -0.03 24.01 -9.08
CA PHE A 85 -0.44 22.70 -9.58
C PHE A 85 -1.78 22.73 -10.33
N GLY A 86 -2.23 23.93 -10.74
CA GLY A 86 -3.32 24.11 -11.68
C GLY A 86 -4.71 24.01 -11.07
N GLY A 87 -4.86 24.18 -9.76
CA GLY A 87 -6.14 24.16 -9.07
C GLY A 87 -7.08 25.30 -9.45
N LEU A 88 -6.56 26.41 -9.96
CA LEU A 88 -7.37 27.54 -10.45
C LEU A 88 -8.31 27.18 -11.61
N LYS A 89 -8.10 26.05 -12.30
CA LYS A 89 -9.06 25.54 -13.30
C LYS A 89 -10.37 25.06 -12.68
N TYR A 90 -10.37 24.73 -11.39
CA TYR A 90 -11.53 24.23 -10.64
C TYR A 90 -12.13 25.32 -9.77
N ALA A 91 -11.31 25.97 -8.94
CA ALA A 91 -11.77 27.02 -8.05
C ALA A 91 -10.63 27.98 -7.66
N PRO A 92 -10.93 29.22 -7.23
CA PRO A 92 -9.93 30.16 -6.74
C PRO A 92 -9.15 29.65 -5.52
N ARG A 93 -9.74 28.77 -4.70
CA ARG A 93 -9.11 28.14 -3.53
C ARG A 93 -9.58 26.70 -3.38
N ALA A 94 -8.80 25.87 -2.69
CA ALA A 94 -9.12 24.45 -2.54
C ALA A 94 -10.43 24.18 -1.78
N ASP A 95 -10.76 24.98 -0.74
CA ASP A 95 -12.00 24.82 0.05
C ASP A 95 -13.28 25.02 -0.78
N LEU A 96 -13.18 25.74 -1.90
CA LEU A 96 -14.27 26.02 -2.83
C LEU A 96 -14.40 24.97 -3.94
N ALA A 97 -13.40 24.11 -4.11
CA ALA A 97 -13.44 23.02 -5.07
C ALA A 97 -14.11 21.79 -4.46
N THR A 98 -14.68 20.94 -5.31
CA THR A 98 -15.17 19.63 -4.89
C THR A 98 -14.00 18.75 -4.43
N ARG A 99 -14.34 17.72 -3.66
CA ARG A 99 -13.37 16.71 -3.21
C ARG A 99 -12.54 16.13 -4.36
N ASP A 100 -13.18 15.72 -5.45
CA ASP A 100 -12.49 15.03 -6.54
C ASP A 100 -11.57 15.98 -7.32
N GLU A 101 -11.93 17.25 -7.41
CA GLU A 101 -11.07 18.30 -7.97
C GLU A 101 -9.85 18.56 -7.08
N GLN A 102 -10.03 18.59 -5.76
CA GLN A 102 -8.91 18.68 -4.82
C GLN A 102 -7.97 17.48 -4.95
N ILE A 103 -8.52 16.27 -5.10
CA ILE A 103 -7.74 15.06 -5.32
C ILE A 103 -6.99 15.10 -6.65
N ALA A 104 -7.60 15.62 -7.71
CA ALA A 104 -6.93 15.76 -9.00
C ALA A 104 -5.68 16.64 -8.89
N VAL A 105 -5.76 17.78 -8.18
CA VAL A 105 -4.60 18.64 -7.93
C VAL A 105 -3.58 17.92 -7.02
N ALA A 106 -4.06 17.20 -6.00
CA ALA A 106 -3.19 16.48 -5.08
C ALA A 106 -2.37 15.38 -5.77
N GLN A 107 -2.94 14.75 -6.80
CA GLN A 107 -2.24 13.77 -7.62
C GLN A 107 -1.13 14.41 -8.48
N GLU A 108 -1.31 15.63 -8.95
CA GLU A 108 -0.25 16.38 -9.65
C GLU A 108 0.88 16.75 -8.68
N VAL A 109 0.55 17.21 -7.47
CA VAL A 109 1.54 17.45 -6.40
C VAL A 109 2.30 16.17 -6.08
N LEU A 110 1.59 15.06 -5.89
CA LEU A 110 2.18 13.75 -5.58
C LEU A 110 3.12 13.27 -6.69
N ALA A 111 2.82 13.58 -7.96
CA ALA A 111 3.67 13.20 -9.08
C ALA A 111 5.04 13.92 -9.05
N VAL A 112 5.12 15.13 -8.48
CA VAL A 112 6.34 15.94 -8.42
C VAL A 112 7.05 15.78 -7.08
N GLN A 113 6.33 15.93 -5.98
CA GLN A 113 6.89 15.99 -4.62
C GLN A 113 6.82 14.64 -3.88
N GLY A 114 6.02 13.70 -4.38
CA GLY A 114 5.71 12.48 -3.63
C GLY A 114 4.95 12.78 -2.34
N TRP A 115 4.95 11.83 -1.41
CA TRP A 115 4.19 11.93 -0.16
C TRP A 115 4.75 12.95 0.84
N GLU A 116 5.92 13.54 0.58
CA GLU A 116 6.51 14.59 1.40
C GLU A 116 5.67 15.88 1.43
N ALA A 117 4.75 16.04 0.48
CA ALA A 117 3.74 17.11 0.50
C ALA A 117 2.76 16.98 1.68
N TRP A 118 2.58 15.77 2.23
CA TRP A 118 1.76 15.49 3.43
C TRP A 118 2.56 14.66 4.43
N PRO A 119 3.67 15.17 5.01
CA PRO A 119 4.70 14.33 5.62
C PRO A 119 4.25 13.63 6.91
N VAL A 120 3.37 14.27 7.69
CA VAL A 120 2.85 13.69 8.94
C VAL A 120 1.72 12.70 8.64
N CYS A 121 0.74 13.12 7.85
CA CYS A 121 -0.46 12.34 7.58
C CYS A 121 -0.19 11.16 6.65
N SER A 122 0.69 11.30 5.65
CA SER A 122 1.10 10.16 4.81
C SER A 122 1.81 9.08 5.64
N LYS A 123 2.73 9.48 6.53
CA LYS A 123 3.43 8.58 7.43
C LYS A 123 2.48 7.85 8.37
N ARG A 124 1.47 8.54 8.90
CA ARG A 124 0.43 7.93 9.78
C ARG A 124 -0.22 6.71 9.13
N TYR A 125 -0.47 6.78 7.82
CA TYR A 125 -1.13 5.72 7.06
C TYR A 125 -0.15 4.86 6.25
N GLY A 126 1.15 4.98 6.47
CA GLY A 126 2.16 4.20 5.74
C GLY A 126 2.24 4.50 4.24
N LEU A 127 1.71 5.65 3.81
CA LEU A 127 1.76 6.11 2.43
C LEU A 127 3.18 6.59 2.13
N LYS A 128 3.87 5.85 1.25
CA LYS A 128 5.28 6.10 0.92
C LYS A 128 5.59 5.66 -0.51
N GLY A 129 6.67 6.19 -1.05
CA GLY A 129 7.16 5.80 -2.37
C GLY A 129 6.38 6.40 -3.53
N ARG A 130 6.62 5.87 -4.73
CA ARG A 130 5.99 6.35 -5.96
C ARG A 130 4.56 5.81 -6.06
N MET A 131 3.66 6.63 -6.55
CA MET A 131 2.27 6.25 -6.81
C MET A 131 1.93 6.56 -8.26
N HIS A 132 0.92 5.86 -8.78
CA HIS A 132 0.39 6.10 -10.11
C HIS A 132 -1.12 6.18 -10.05
N THR A 133 -1.68 7.31 -10.47
CA THR A 133 -3.11 7.41 -10.75
C THR A 133 -3.40 6.72 -12.07
N VAL A 134 -4.23 5.69 -12.03
CA VAL A 134 -4.77 5.01 -13.22
C VAL A 134 -5.53 6.04 -14.06
N LYS A 135 -5.15 6.14 -15.34
CA LYS A 135 -5.84 6.92 -16.36
C LYS A 135 -6.74 6.02 -17.22
N PRO A 136 -7.74 6.59 -17.91
CA PRO A 136 -8.52 5.83 -18.88
C PRO A 136 -7.59 5.13 -19.89
N GLY A 137 -7.76 3.81 -20.05
CA GLY A 137 -6.96 2.98 -20.96
C GLY A 137 -5.69 2.38 -20.35
N ASP A 138 -5.35 2.69 -19.09
CA ASP A 138 -4.24 2.04 -18.42
C ASP A 138 -4.50 0.55 -18.16
N THR A 139 -3.42 -0.23 -18.21
CA THR A 139 -3.40 -1.64 -17.81
C THR A 139 -2.27 -1.85 -16.82
N LEU A 140 -2.40 -2.82 -15.91
CA LEU A 140 -1.31 -3.16 -14.97
C LEU A 140 -0.01 -3.49 -15.72
N TRP A 141 -0.13 -4.09 -16.90
CA TRP A 141 1.00 -4.36 -17.78
C TRP A 141 1.67 -3.10 -18.30
N ALA A 142 0.92 -2.14 -18.85
CA ALA A 142 1.47 -0.90 -19.38
C ALA A 142 2.12 -0.07 -18.26
N ILE A 143 1.46 -0.02 -17.10
CA ILE A 143 1.97 0.67 -15.90
C ILE A 143 3.26 0.00 -15.41
N ALA A 144 3.26 -1.32 -15.22
CA ALA A 144 4.45 -2.02 -14.74
C ALA A 144 5.65 -1.86 -15.68
N ARG A 145 5.41 -1.89 -17.00
CA ARG A 145 6.45 -1.58 -17.99
C ARG A 145 6.94 -0.14 -17.89
N LYS A 146 6.03 0.83 -17.79
CA LYS A 146 6.36 2.26 -17.67
C LYS A 146 7.26 2.53 -16.47
N TYR A 147 7.01 1.88 -15.34
CA TYR A 147 7.78 2.08 -14.10
C TYR A 147 8.95 1.10 -13.92
N GLY A 148 9.15 0.16 -14.86
CA GLY A 148 10.24 -0.82 -14.81
C GLY A 148 10.15 -1.76 -13.60
N ILE A 149 8.95 -2.24 -13.27
CA ILE A 149 8.73 -3.09 -12.10
C ILE A 149 9.30 -4.49 -12.37
N GLU A 150 10.29 -4.92 -11.57
CA GLU A 150 10.81 -6.29 -11.59
C GLU A 150 9.72 -7.26 -11.11
N GLY A 151 9.48 -8.36 -11.84
CA GLY A 151 8.28 -9.18 -11.65
C GLY A 151 7.02 -8.67 -12.37
N GLY A 152 7.11 -7.52 -13.05
CA GLY A 152 6.11 -7.04 -13.99
C GLY A 152 4.77 -6.68 -13.33
N TRP A 153 3.70 -6.91 -14.07
CA TRP A 153 2.35 -6.54 -13.65
C TRP A 153 1.82 -7.40 -12.49
N GLN A 154 2.35 -8.62 -12.33
CA GLN A 154 1.99 -9.48 -11.19
C GLN A 154 2.47 -8.86 -9.88
N GLU A 155 3.70 -8.35 -9.85
CA GLU A 155 4.23 -7.67 -8.66
C GLU A 155 3.43 -6.40 -8.36
N LEU A 156 3.12 -5.61 -9.39
CA LEU A 156 2.25 -4.45 -9.25
C LEU A 156 0.86 -4.83 -8.71
N TYR A 157 0.28 -5.92 -9.21
CA TYR A 157 -1.01 -6.41 -8.72
C TYR A 157 -0.92 -6.86 -7.26
N GLN A 158 0.08 -7.64 -6.87
CA GLN A 158 0.21 -8.12 -5.48
C GLN A 158 0.37 -6.95 -4.51
N ALA A 159 1.18 -5.96 -4.85
CA ALA A 159 1.36 -4.75 -4.05
C ALA A 159 0.06 -3.94 -3.89
N ASN A 160 -0.92 -4.11 -4.79
CA ASN A 160 -2.17 -3.35 -4.82
C ASN A 160 -3.42 -4.25 -4.72
N LYS A 161 -3.26 -5.52 -4.32
CA LYS A 161 -4.33 -6.52 -4.37
C LYS A 161 -5.51 -6.15 -3.48
N GLU A 162 -5.24 -5.48 -2.37
CA GLU A 162 -6.28 -4.98 -1.46
C GLU A 162 -7.12 -3.88 -2.12
N THR A 163 -6.51 -3.01 -2.93
CA THR A 163 -7.18 -1.93 -3.66
C THR A 163 -7.93 -2.44 -4.89
N ILE A 164 -7.29 -3.28 -5.71
CA ILE A 164 -7.84 -3.76 -6.99
C ILE A 164 -8.89 -4.87 -6.75
N GLY A 165 -8.79 -5.58 -5.63
CA GLY A 165 -9.63 -6.73 -5.32
C GLY A 165 -9.25 -7.97 -6.14
N GLY A 166 -10.17 -8.93 -6.21
CA GLY A 166 -9.90 -10.26 -6.80
C GLY A 166 -9.70 -10.30 -8.32
N ARG A 167 -9.86 -9.18 -9.04
CA ARG A 167 -9.78 -9.12 -10.50
C ARG A 167 -8.74 -8.10 -10.97
N PRO A 168 -7.55 -8.53 -11.41
CA PRO A 168 -6.45 -7.64 -11.82
C PRO A 168 -6.77 -6.68 -12.98
N ASP A 169 -7.75 -7.03 -13.80
CA ASP A 169 -8.20 -6.27 -14.97
C ASP A 169 -9.13 -5.10 -14.62
N ARG A 170 -9.63 -5.02 -13.39
CA ARG A 170 -10.53 -3.95 -12.93
C ARG A 170 -9.76 -2.72 -12.45
N LEU A 171 -9.11 -2.03 -13.39
CA LEU A 171 -8.55 -0.71 -13.12
C LEU A 171 -9.59 0.37 -13.41
N LEU A 172 -9.95 1.15 -12.38
CA LEU A 172 -10.82 2.31 -12.52
C LEU A 172 -9.99 3.59 -12.68
N PRO A 173 -10.32 4.49 -13.63
CA PRO A 173 -9.70 5.80 -13.71
C PRO A 173 -9.78 6.55 -12.37
N GLY A 174 -8.69 7.19 -11.97
CA GLY A 174 -8.57 7.87 -10.68
C GLY A 174 -8.10 6.97 -9.53
N MET A 175 -8.09 5.64 -9.72
CA MET A 175 -7.55 4.72 -8.72
C MET A 175 -6.05 4.93 -8.54
N LEU A 176 -5.59 5.05 -7.29
CA LEU A 176 -4.18 5.24 -7.00
C LEU A 176 -3.51 3.89 -6.71
N LEU A 177 -2.45 3.58 -7.45
CA LEU A 177 -1.64 2.39 -7.28
C LEU A 177 -0.29 2.73 -6.65
N VAL A 178 0.09 1.95 -5.64
CA VAL A 178 1.44 1.89 -5.12
C VAL A 178 2.35 1.33 -6.19
N ILE A 179 3.38 2.08 -6.56
CA ILE A 179 4.42 1.60 -7.46
C ILE A 179 5.55 1.04 -6.59
N PRO A 180 5.66 -0.29 -6.43
CA PRO A 180 6.75 -0.88 -5.68
C PRO A 180 8.09 -0.43 -6.26
N LYS A 181 9.07 -0.22 -5.38
CA LYS A 181 10.46 -0.08 -5.85
C LYS A 181 10.86 -1.40 -6.49
N ALA A 182 11.65 -1.35 -7.55
CA ALA A 182 12.33 -2.56 -8.03
C ALA A 182 13.12 -3.11 -6.84
N SER A 183 12.68 -4.24 -6.29
CA SER A 183 13.42 -4.93 -5.24
C SER A 183 14.72 -5.36 -5.89
N THR A 184 15.83 -4.68 -5.57
CA THR A 184 17.16 -5.18 -5.88
C THR A 184 17.21 -6.61 -5.39
N ARG A 185 17.12 -7.57 -6.31
CA ARG A 185 17.30 -8.98 -6.03
C ARG A 185 18.52 -9.10 -5.13
N THR A 186 18.30 -9.62 -3.91
CA THR A 186 19.36 -10.20 -3.09
C THR A 186 20.30 -10.92 -4.02
N THR A 187 21.56 -10.48 -4.04
CA THR A 187 22.73 -11.08 -4.67
C THR A 187 22.55 -12.56 -5.01
N ALA A 188 22.01 -12.84 -6.19
CA ALA A 188 22.25 -14.11 -6.85
C ALA A 188 23.71 -14.05 -7.32
N ARG A 189 24.58 -14.74 -6.57
CA ARG A 189 26.02 -14.87 -6.81
C ARG A 189 26.32 -15.05 -8.30
N PHE A 190 26.95 -14.06 -8.91
CA PHE A 190 27.77 -14.23 -10.11
C PHE A 190 29.23 -14.00 -9.71
N GLY A 191 29.94 -15.09 -9.41
CA GLY A 191 31.41 -15.19 -9.37
C GLY A 191 32.19 -14.32 -8.38
N PRO A 192 33.47 -14.63 -8.13
CA PRO A 192 34.39 -13.65 -7.57
C PRO A 192 34.45 -12.41 -8.48
N PRO A 193 34.63 -11.20 -7.92
CA PRO A 193 34.69 -9.97 -8.70
C PRO A 193 35.81 -10.07 -9.76
N LEU A 194 35.51 -9.59 -10.97
CA LEU A 194 36.51 -9.39 -12.01
C LEU A 194 37.64 -8.49 -11.46
N PRO A 195 38.92 -8.74 -11.83
CA PRO A 195 40.00 -7.85 -11.44
C PRO A 195 39.69 -6.44 -11.96
N THR A 196 39.79 -5.44 -11.07
CA THR A 196 39.61 -4.03 -11.43
C THR A 196 40.63 -3.64 -12.50
N PRO A 197 40.22 -2.95 -13.59
CA PRO A 197 41.16 -2.41 -14.55
C PRO A 197 42.10 -1.42 -13.86
N THR A 198 43.41 -1.62 -14.01
CA THR A 198 44.44 -0.68 -13.55
C THR A 198 44.19 0.69 -14.18
N PRO A 199 44.19 1.80 -13.42
CA PRO A 199 44.05 3.13 -13.99
C PRO A 199 45.21 3.41 -14.97
N PRO A 200 44.96 4.11 -16.10
CA PRO A 200 46.02 4.52 -17.02
C PRO A 200 47.02 5.44 -16.31
N PRO A 201 48.31 5.42 -16.66
CA PRO A 201 49.30 6.28 -16.05
C PRO A 201 48.95 7.76 -16.27
N THR A 202 49.02 8.55 -15.21
CA THR A 202 48.84 10.00 -15.25
C THR A 202 49.80 10.62 -16.27
N PRO A 203 49.34 11.50 -17.19
CA PRO A 203 50.25 12.18 -18.10
C PRO A 203 51.23 13.06 -17.32
N THR A 204 52.52 12.84 -17.53
CA THR A 204 53.61 13.69 -17.00
C THR A 204 53.43 15.14 -17.48
N PRO A 205 53.49 16.16 -16.60
CA PRO A 205 53.47 17.55 -17.03
C PRO A 205 54.68 17.85 -17.93
N ALA A 206 54.43 18.42 -19.11
CA ALA A 206 55.49 18.89 -20.00
C ALA A 206 56.30 20.01 -19.32
N ALA A 207 57.63 19.91 -19.39
CA ALA A 207 58.54 20.93 -18.88
C ALA A 207 58.34 22.28 -19.61
N PRO A 208 58.48 23.42 -18.91
CA PRO A 208 58.33 24.74 -19.52
C PRO A 208 59.47 25.02 -20.53
N ALA A 209 59.13 25.59 -21.67
CA ALA A 209 60.08 26.00 -22.70
C ALA A 209 61.06 27.08 -22.19
N PRO A 210 62.32 27.09 -22.64
CA PRO A 210 63.30 28.10 -22.23
C PRO A 210 62.92 29.49 -22.77
N ARG A 211 63.04 30.50 -21.91
CA ARG A 211 62.95 31.92 -22.31
C ARG A 211 64.16 32.27 -23.19
N ARG A 212 63.91 33.00 -24.28
CA ARG A 212 64.95 33.65 -25.10
C ARG A 212 65.52 34.86 -24.37
#